data_AF-A0A928PZF8-F1
#
_entry.id   AF-A0A928PZF8-F1
#
_cell.length_a   1.000
_cell.length_b   1.000
_cell.length_c   1.000
_cell.angle_alpha   90.00
_cell.angle_beta   90.00
_cell.angle_gamma   90.00
#
_symmetry.space_group_name_H-M   'P 1'
#
loop_
_entity.id
_entity.type
_entity.pdbx_description
1 polymer ?
#
loop_
_entity_poly.entity_id
_entity_poly.type
_entity_poly.pdbx_seq_one_letter_code
_entity_poly.pdbx_strand_id
1 'polypeptide(L)'
;MALFESYERREKQILAVLAKYDIKSIEECREICQAKGFDPYKITEGIQPICFENAKWAYTVGCAIAIKKGCTKAADAAAAIGEGLQAFCIPGSVADQRKVGLGHGNLGKMLLEEDTECFAFLAGHESFAAAEGAIGIAEKANKVRQKPLRVILNGLGKDAAQIIARVNGFTYVETEMDYATGEVKEVFRKAYSTGLRSKVNCYGANDVTEGVAIMWKENVDVSITGNSTNPTRFQHPVAGTYKKERTDAGKKYFS
;
A
#
# COMPACT_ATOMS: atom_id res chain seq x y z
N MET A 1 -4.84 -33.34 1.63
CA MET A 1 -3.69 -32.41 1.60
C MET A 1 -4.03 -31.21 2.47
N ALA A 2 -3.07 -30.63 3.18
CA ALA A 2 -3.30 -29.40 3.94
C ALA A 2 -3.72 -28.27 2.98
N LEU A 3 -4.65 -27.40 3.41
CA LEU A 3 -5.18 -26.31 2.58
C LEU A 3 -4.12 -25.28 2.19
N PHE A 4 -3.11 -25.08 3.04
CA PHE A 4 -2.04 -24.09 2.87
C PHE A 4 -0.79 -24.45 3.67
N GLU A 5 0.32 -23.75 3.42
CA GLU A 5 1.61 -24.06 4.01
C GLU A 5 1.66 -23.75 5.52
N SER A 6 2.27 -24.64 6.31
CA SER A 6 2.31 -24.57 7.78
C SER A 6 0.94 -24.60 8.46
N TYR A 7 -0.04 -25.30 7.89
CA TYR A 7 -1.42 -25.40 8.40
C TYR A 7 -1.52 -25.63 9.91
N GLU A 8 -0.87 -26.67 10.44
CA GLU A 8 -0.91 -27.02 11.87
C GLU A 8 -0.42 -25.89 12.80
N ARG A 9 0.49 -25.04 12.31
CA ARG A 9 1.03 -23.90 13.09
C ARG A 9 0.08 -22.70 13.12
N ARG A 10 -0.91 -22.67 12.23
CA ARG A 10 -1.81 -21.52 12.00
C ARG A 10 -3.25 -21.82 12.36
N GLU A 11 -3.71 -23.04 12.15
CA GLU A 11 -5.10 -23.46 12.28
C GLU A 11 -5.74 -23.00 13.59
N LYS A 12 -5.10 -23.30 14.73
CA LYS A 12 -5.63 -22.94 16.05
C LYS A 12 -5.90 -21.43 16.19
N GLN A 13 -5.01 -20.60 15.65
CA GLN A 13 -5.16 -19.14 15.68
C GLN A 13 -6.26 -18.68 14.72
N ILE A 14 -6.33 -19.27 13.52
CA ILE A 14 -7.35 -18.94 12.53
C ILE A 14 -8.74 -19.28 13.07
N LEU A 15 -8.95 -20.50 13.56
CA LEU A 15 -10.21 -20.95 14.13
C LEU A 15 -10.62 -20.09 15.34
N ALA A 16 -9.67 -19.69 16.19
CA ALA A 16 -9.95 -18.78 17.31
C ALA A 16 -10.41 -17.38 16.86
N VAL A 17 -9.95 -16.89 15.71
CA VAL A 17 -10.45 -15.63 15.13
C VAL A 17 -11.82 -15.85 14.50
N LEU A 18 -12.00 -16.92 13.73
CA LEU A 18 -13.27 -17.26 13.05
C LEU A 18 -14.42 -17.46 14.04
N ALA A 19 -14.16 -18.07 15.20
CA ALA A 19 -15.15 -18.26 16.26
C ALA A 19 -15.77 -16.94 16.76
N LYS A 20 -15.05 -15.81 16.67
CA LYS A 20 -15.58 -14.48 17.06
C LYS A 20 -16.66 -13.97 16.11
N TYR A 21 -16.77 -14.59 14.93
CA TYR A 21 -17.66 -14.19 13.83
C TYR A 21 -18.67 -15.27 13.49
N ASP A 22 -18.82 -16.27 14.37
CA ASP A 22 -19.70 -17.42 14.16
C ASP A 22 -19.42 -18.14 12.82
N ILE A 23 -18.13 -18.32 12.51
CA ILE A 23 -17.64 -19.13 11.39
C ILE A 23 -16.96 -20.37 11.97
N LYS A 24 -17.36 -21.55 11.50
CA LYS A 24 -16.99 -22.86 12.07
C LYS A 24 -15.74 -23.46 11.44
N SER A 25 -15.46 -23.14 10.17
CA SER A 25 -14.28 -23.66 9.47
C SER A 25 -13.68 -22.65 8.48
N ILE A 26 -12.46 -22.95 8.00
CA ILE A 26 -11.77 -22.12 7.00
C ILE A 26 -12.48 -22.24 5.65
N GLU A 27 -12.96 -23.43 5.31
CA GLU A 27 -13.70 -23.73 4.08
C GLU A 27 -15.03 -22.98 4.02
N GLU A 28 -15.75 -22.88 5.16
CA GLU A 28 -16.99 -22.10 5.28
C GLU A 28 -16.77 -20.63 4.87
N CYS A 29 -15.57 -20.07 5.09
CA CYS A 29 -15.26 -18.70 4.66
C CYS A 29 -15.44 -18.51 3.15
N ARG A 30 -15.05 -19.51 2.35
CA ARG A 30 -15.20 -19.45 0.90
C ARG A 30 -16.68 -19.55 0.50
N GLU A 31 -17.43 -20.43 1.14
CA GLU A 31 -18.87 -20.58 0.92
C GLU A 31 -19.63 -19.27 1.23
N ILE A 32 -19.31 -18.61 2.35
CA ILE A 32 -19.87 -17.30 2.73
C ILE A 32 -19.64 -16.27 1.62
N CYS A 33 -18.43 -16.21 1.06
CA CYS A 33 -18.11 -15.27 -0.02
C CYS A 33 -18.81 -15.64 -1.34
N GLN A 34 -18.84 -16.92 -1.69
CA GLN A 34 -19.50 -17.41 -2.91
C GLN A 34 -21.02 -17.21 -2.86
N ALA A 35 -21.64 -17.32 -1.69
CA ALA A 35 -23.05 -16.96 -1.49
C ALA A 35 -23.34 -15.47 -1.76
N LYS A 36 -22.32 -14.60 -1.67
CA LYS A 36 -22.38 -13.19 -2.08
C LYS A 36 -21.98 -12.95 -3.55
N GLY A 37 -21.69 -14.01 -4.30
CA GLY A 37 -21.44 -13.95 -5.74
C GLY A 37 -19.99 -13.68 -6.16
N PHE A 38 -19.01 -13.85 -5.25
CA PHE A 38 -17.60 -13.68 -5.59
C PHE A 38 -16.70 -14.71 -4.89
N ASP A 39 -15.49 -14.90 -5.40
CA ASP A 39 -14.55 -15.91 -4.90
C ASP A 39 -13.18 -15.27 -4.60
N PRO A 40 -12.89 -14.88 -3.34
CA PRO A 40 -11.65 -14.21 -2.96
C PRO A 40 -10.41 -15.04 -3.34
N TYR A 41 -10.49 -16.36 -3.19
CA TYR A 41 -9.40 -17.28 -3.52
C TYR A 41 -8.98 -17.12 -4.99
N LYS A 42 -9.95 -17.17 -5.91
CA LYS A 42 -9.70 -17.02 -7.36
C LYS A 42 -9.28 -15.60 -7.73
N ILE A 43 -9.81 -14.59 -7.04
CA ILE A 43 -9.42 -13.19 -7.25
C ILE A 43 -7.96 -12.99 -6.87
N THR A 44 -7.53 -13.49 -5.71
CA THR A 44 -6.13 -13.41 -5.26
C THR A 44 -5.19 -14.12 -6.23
N GLU A 45 -5.55 -15.32 -6.68
CA GLU A 45 -4.79 -16.09 -7.68
C GLU A 45 -4.70 -15.37 -9.03
N GLY A 46 -5.80 -14.77 -9.50
CA GLY A 46 -5.82 -14.01 -10.75
C GLY A 46 -5.00 -12.72 -10.70
N ILE A 47 -4.84 -12.11 -9.53
CA ILE A 47 -3.99 -10.93 -9.34
C ILE A 47 -2.51 -11.30 -9.33
N GLN A 48 -2.16 -12.40 -8.65
CA GLN A 48 -0.78 -12.88 -8.57
C GLN A 48 -0.75 -14.41 -8.71
N PRO A 49 -0.57 -14.95 -9.93
CA PRO A 49 -0.66 -16.40 -10.18
C PRO A 49 0.34 -17.25 -9.40
N ILE A 50 1.47 -16.66 -8.99
CA ILE A 50 2.50 -17.33 -8.18
C ILE A 50 2.34 -17.11 -6.67
N CYS A 51 1.19 -16.59 -6.21
CA CYS A 51 0.96 -16.39 -4.78
C CYS A 51 0.79 -17.74 -4.05
N PHE A 52 1.25 -17.76 -2.79
CA PHE A 52 1.13 -18.93 -1.92
C PHE A 52 -0.33 -19.23 -1.56
N GLU A 53 -0.61 -20.49 -1.21
CA GLU A 53 -1.93 -20.89 -0.70
C GLU A 53 -2.34 -20.08 0.54
N ASN A 54 -1.36 -19.77 1.40
CA ASN A 54 -1.54 -18.89 2.54
C ASN A 54 -2.18 -17.54 2.16
N ALA A 55 -1.78 -16.92 1.05
CA ALA A 55 -2.35 -15.63 0.64
C ALA A 55 -3.81 -15.79 0.20
N LYS A 56 -4.09 -16.76 -0.67
CA LYS A 56 -5.44 -17.04 -1.20
C LYS A 56 -6.44 -17.30 -0.07
N TRP A 57 -6.05 -18.11 0.92
CA TRP A 57 -6.89 -18.39 2.08
C TRP A 57 -6.97 -17.24 3.08
N ALA A 58 -5.90 -16.48 3.31
CA ALA A 58 -5.95 -15.32 4.21
C ALA A 58 -6.91 -14.24 3.72
N TYR A 59 -6.91 -13.93 2.41
CA TYR A 59 -7.91 -13.04 1.82
C TYR A 59 -9.32 -13.62 1.88
N THR A 60 -9.47 -14.93 1.69
CA THR A 60 -10.79 -15.60 1.82
C THR A 60 -11.36 -15.47 3.23
N VAL A 61 -10.55 -15.75 4.25
CA VAL A 61 -10.92 -15.56 5.66
C VAL A 61 -11.26 -14.10 5.95
N GLY A 62 -10.41 -13.17 5.49
CA GLY A 62 -10.63 -11.74 5.69
C GLY A 62 -11.95 -11.23 5.07
N CYS A 63 -12.27 -11.68 3.85
CA CYS A 63 -13.53 -11.33 3.18
C CYS A 63 -14.75 -11.92 3.90
N ALA A 64 -14.68 -13.15 4.40
CA ALA A 64 -15.77 -13.75 5.17
C ALA A 64 -16.02 -12.99 6.48
N ILE A 65 -14.96 -12.58 7.17
CA ILE A 65 -15.03 -11.72 8.36
C ILE A 65 -15.72 -10.39 8.02
N ALA A 66 -15.32 -9.73 6.92
CA ALA A 66 -15.94 -8.48 6.48
C ALA A 66 -17.46 -8.64 6.22
N ILE A 67 -17.86 -9.75 5.60
CA ILE A 67 -19.29 -10.07 5.37
C ILE A 67 -20.03 -10.27 6.69
N LYS A 68 -19.46 -11.05 7.63
CA LYS A 68 -20.08 -11.28 8.95
C LYS A 68 -20.20 -10.01 9.79
N LYS A 69 -19.24 -9.09 9.65
CA LYS A 69 -19.29 -7.75 10.28
C LYS A 69 -20.29 -6.81 9.62
N GLY A 70 -20.91 -7.20 8.51
CA GLY A 70 -21.84 -6.35 7.77
C GLY A 70 -21.19 -5.13 7.15
N CYS A 71 -19.90 -5.21 6.78
CA CYS A 71 -19.19 -4.09 6.19
C CYS A 71 -19.83 -3.68 4.86
N THR A 72 -20.31 -2.44 4.78
CA THR A 72 -20.90 -1.86 3.56
C THR A 72 -19.96 -0.86 2.87
N LYS A 73 -19.03 -0.25 3.60
CA LYS A 73 -18.00 0.63 3.07
C LYS A 73 -16.73 -0.15 2.72
N ALA A 74 -16.10 0.23 1.61
CA ALA A 74 -14.86 -0.41 1.15
C ALA A 74 -13.72 -0.29 2.18
N ALA A 75 -13.61 0.87 2.85
CA ALA A 75 -12.63 1.13 3.89
C ALA A 75 -12.77 0.19 5.11
N ASP A 76 -14.01 -0.06 5.55
CA ASP A 76 -14.30 -0.98 6.67
C ASP A 76 -14.01 -2.44 6.27
N ALA A 77 -14.36 -2.80 5.03
CA ALA A 77 -14.04 -4.12 4.49
C ALA A 77 -12.52 -4.34 4.42
N ALA A 78 -11.73 -3.34 4.00
CA ALA A 78 -10.27 -3.43 3.96
C ALA A 78 -9.67 -3.66 5.36
N ALA A 79 -10.15 -2.95 6.38
CA ALA A 79 -9.73 -3.16 7.76
C ALA A 79 -10.08 -4.57 8.27
N ALA A 80 -11.28 -5.07 7.97
CA ALA A 80 -11.70 -6.42 8.33
C ALA A 80 -10.88 -7.51 7.61
N ILE A 81 -10.52 -7.30 6.34
CA ILE A 81 -9.61 -8.20 5.61
C ILE A 81 -8.26 -8.29 6.33
N GLY A 82 -7.77 -7.18 6.90
CA GLY A 82 -6.56 -7.16 7.72
C GLY A 82 -6.60 -8.13 8.91
N GLU A 83 -7.77 -8.39 9.49
CA GLU A 83 -7.92 -9.37 10.56
C GLU A 83 -7.69 -10.80 10.06
N GLY A 84 -8.17 -11.11 8.85
CA GLY A 84 -7.89 -12.39 8.19
C GLY A 84 -6.40 -12.55 7.87
N LEU A 85 -5.76 -11.51 7.33
CA LEU A 85 -4.31 -11.51 7.12
C LEU A 85 -3.53 -11.70 8.43
N GLN A 86 -4.00 -11.09 9.52
CA GLN A 86 -3.36 -11.21 10.83
C GLN A 86 -3.51 -12.62 11.41
N ALA A 87 -4.66 -13.27 11.19
CA ALA A 87 -4.87 -14.66 11.61
C ALA A 87 -3.86 -15.62 10.95
N PHE A 88 -3.38 -15.27 9.76
CA PHE A 88 -2.31 -15.97 9.04
C PHE A 88 -0.91 -15.46 9.37
N CYS A 89 -0.69 -14.74 10.47
CA CYS A 89 0.67 -14.46 10.97
C CYS A 89 1.07 -15.55 11.98
N ILE A 90 2.20 -16.24 11.77
CA ILE A 90 2.64 -17.32 12.66
C ILE A 90 2.89 -16.77 14.07
N PRO A 91 2.37 -17.40 15.14
CA PRO A 91 2.62 -16.97 16.51
C PRO A 91 4.12 -16.82 16.82
N GLY A 92 4.49 -15.68 17.40
CA GLY A 92 5.89 -15.39 17.75
C GLY A 92 6.79 -14.95 16.59
N SER A 93 6.28 -14.94 15.35
CA SER A 93 6.99 -14.33 14.23
C SER A 93 7.02 -12.81 14.35
N VAL A 94 7.97 -12.16 13.66
CA VAL A 94 7.99 -10.69 13.54
C VAL A 94 6.67 -10.15 12.99
N ALA A 95 6.03 -10.87 12.06
CA ALA A 95 4.75 -10.49 11.49
C ALA A 95 3.61 -10.47 12.50
N ASP A 96 3.58 -11.44 13.42
CA ASP A 96 2.63 -11.47 14.53
C ASP A 96 2.90 -10.37 15.55
N GLN A 97 4.16 -10.18 15.95
CA GLN A 97 4.53 -9.15 16.93
C GLN A 97 4.24 -7.73 16.42
N ARG A 98 4.58 -7.46 15.16
CA ARG A 98 4.37 -6.14 14.51
C ARG A 98 2.94 -5.94 14.00
N LYS A 99 2.06 -6.94 14.16
CA LYS A 99 0.66 -6.91 13.70
C LYS A 99 0.56 -6.55 12.21
N VAL A 100 1.38 -7.20 11.40
CA VAL A 100 1.54 -6.89 9.97
C VAL A 100 0.25 -7.05 9.18
N GLY A 101 -0.56 -8.07 9.48
CA GLY A 101 -1.85 -8.27 8.80
C GLY A 101 -2.83 -7.14 9.06
N LEU A 102 -2.94 -6.69 10.32
CA LEU A 102 -3.75 -5.52 10.67
C LEU A 102 -3.20 -4.24 10.01
N GLY A 103 -1.86 -4.10 9.96
CA GLY A 103 -1.19 -3.02 9.24
C GLY A 103 -1.59 -2.95 7.77
N HIS A 104 -1.63 -4.07 7.05
CA HIS A 104 -2.06 -4.12 5.65
C HIS A 104 -3.54 -3.75 5.48
N GLY A 105 -4.42 -4.22 6.38
CA GLY A 105 -5.82 -3.83 6.36
C GLY A 105 -6.02 -2.33 6.60
N ASN A 106 -5.28 -1.77 7.56
CA ASN A 106 -5.30 -0.33 7.86
C ASN A 106 -4.75 0.53 6.71
N LEU A 107 -3.68 0.07 6.05
CA LEU A 107 -3.17 0.71 4.84
C LEU A 107 -4.24 0.73 3.75
N GLY A 108 -4.86 -0.42 3.45
CA GLY A 108 -5.97 -0.51 2.49
C GLY A 108 -7.13 0.41 2.86
N LYS A 109 -7.50 0.46 4.14
CA LYS A 109 -8.51 1.38 4.67
C LYS A 109 -8.16 2.84 4.38
N MET A 110 -6.96 3.30 4.76
CA MET A 110 -6.53 4.69 4.58
C MET A 110 -6.57 5.11 3.12
N LEU A 111 -6.09 4.25 2.20
CA LEU A 111 -6.14 4.53 0.76
C LEU A 111 -7.57 4.73 0.22
N LEU A 112 -8.58 4.17 0.88
CA LEU A 112 -9.99 4.27 0.51
C LEU A 112 -10.75 5.38 1.26
N GLU A 113 -10.16 5.98 2.30
CA GLU A 113 -10.78 7.05 3.09
C GLU A 113 -10.50 8.43 2.50
N GLU A 114 -11.51 9.30 2.50
CA GLU A 114 -11.41 10.68 1.98
C GLU A 114 -10.37 11.54 2.72
N ASP A 115 -10.12 11.23 3.99
CA ASP A 115 -9.15 11.95 4.83
C ASP A 115 -7.69 11.74 4.39
N THR A 116 -7.43 10.71 3.58
CA THR A 116 -6.12 10.49 2.95
C THR A 116 -6.12 11.17 1.59
N GLU A 117 -5.34 12.23 1.42
CA GLU A 117 -5.33 13.00 0.17
C GLU A 117 -4.14 12.67 -0.72
N CYS A 118 -3.01 12.27 -0.13
CA CYS A 118 -1.80 11.96 -0.88
C CYS A 118 -1.13 10.66 -0.45
N PHE A 119 -0.89 9.81 -1.45
CA PHE A 119 -0.11 8.58 -1.36
C PHE A 119 1.23 8.73 -2.08
N ALA A 120 2.31 8.34 -1.42
CA ALA A 120 3.65 8.30 -2.02
C ALA A 120 4.18 6.87 -2.14
N PHE A 121 4.66 6.53 -3.33
CA PHE A 121 5.52 5.37 -3.50
C PHE A 121 6.97 5.82 -3.44
N LEU A 122 7.68 5.45 -2.36
CA LEU A 122 9.10 5.71 -2.22
C LEU A 122 9.87 4.60 -2.96
N ALA A 123 10.16 4.87 -4.24
CA ALA A 123 10.68 3.89 -5.18
C ALA A 123 12.21 3.76 -5.08
N GLY A 124 12.70 2.52 -5.08
CA GLY A 124 14.11 2.18 -5.32
C GLY A 124 14.45 2.11 -6.81
N HIS A 125 15.64 1.61 -7.16
CA HIS A 125 16.13 1.58 -8.55
C HIS A 125 15.37 0.58 -9.45
N GLU A 126 14.57 -0.34 -8.90
CA GLU A 126 13.73 -1.30 -9.66
C GLU A 126 12.32 -0.77 -10.02
N SER A 127 12.22 0.51 -10.39
CA SER A 127 11.01 1.32 -10.24
C SER A 127 9.85 1.04 -11.21
N PHE A 128 9.98 0.10 -12.15
CA PHE A 128 8.87 -0.24 -13.06
C PHE A 128 7.71 -0.87 -12.30
N ALA A 129 7.99 -1.75 -11.33
CA ALA A 129 6.95 -2.33 -10.48
C ALA A 129 6.26 -1.27 -9.59
N ALA A 130 7.03 -0.26 -9.14
CA ALA A 130 6.50 0.87 -8.38
C ALA A 130 5.52 1.71 -9.21
N ALA A 131 5.83 1.94 -10.49
CA ALA A 131 4.97 2.67 -11.42
C ALA A 131 3.64 1.93 -11.67
N GLU A 132 3.68 0.62 -11.94
CA GLU A 132 2.47 -0.19 -12.11
C GLU A 132 1.63 -0.25 -10.83
N GLY A 133 2.27 -0.37 -9.66
CA GLY A 133 1.60 -0.31 -8.37
C GLY A 133 0.91 1.04 -8.13
N ALA A 134 1.58 2.15 -8.44
CA ALA A 134 1.04 3.50 -8.33
C ALA A 134 -0.19 3.71 -9.23
N ILE A 135 -0.15 3.22 -10.47
CA ILE A 135 -1.29 3.25 -11.41
C ILE A 135 -2.44 2.42 -10.84
N GLY A 136 -2.18 1.20 -10.40
CA GLY A 136 -3.21 0.32 -9.84
C GLY A 136 -3.91 0.95 -8.63
N ILE A 137 -3.16 1.57 -7.72
CA ILE A 137 -3.73 2.30 -6.58
C ILE A 137 -4.57 3.48 -7.07
N ALA A 138 -4.03 4.33 -7.95
CA ALA A 138 -4.74 5.48 -8.48
C ALA A 138 -6.04 5.09 -9.20
N GLU A 139 -6.05 3.99 -9.96
CA GLU A 139 -7.22 3.54 -10.70
C GLU A 139 -8.26 2.83 -9.83
N LYS A 140 -7.83 2.05 -8.83
CA LYS A 140 -8.75 1.25 -8.02
C LYS A 140 -9.31 2.04 -6.84
N ALA A 141 -8.47 2.77 -6.10
CA ALA A 141 -8.92 3.57 -4.97
C ALA A 141 -9.91 4.64 -5.41
N ASN A 142 -9.64 5.30 -6.54
CA ASN A 142 -10.47 6.41 -7.02
C ASN A 142 -11.83 5.98 -7.61
N LYS A 143 -12.11 4.68 -7.74
CA LYS A 143 -13.45 4.21 -8.13
C LYS A 143 -14.51 4.41 -7.06
N VAL A 144 -14.09 4.42 -5.80
CA VAL A 144 -15.01 4.49 -4.64
C VAL A 144 -14.85 5.78 -3.85
N ARG A 145 -13.95 6.67 -4.29
CA ARG A 145 -13.68 7.96 -3.67
C ARG A 145 -14.39 9.08 -4.41
N GLN A 146 -14.77 10.12 -3.67
CA GLN A 146 -15.28 11.37 -4.22
C GLN A 146 -14.14 12.26 -4.68
N LYS A 147 -13.09 12.39 -3.85
CA LYS A 147 -11.86 13.11 -4.21
C LYS A 147 -10.79 12.11 -4.65
N PRO A 148 -10.27 12.23 -5.89
CA PRO A 148 -9.18 11.38 -6.35
C PRO A 148 -7.96 11.51 -5.44
N LEU A 149 -7.48 10.37 -4.94
CA LEU A 149 -6.20 10.24 -4.25
C LEU A 149 -5.07 10.71 -5.17
N ARG A 150 -4.27 11.67 -4.70
CA ARG A 150 -3.04 12.07 -5.39
C ARG A 150 -1.99 11.00 -5.17
N VAL A 151 -1.35 10.57 -6.25
CA VAL A 151 -0.28 9.57 -6.20
C VAL A 151 1.02 10.19 -6.69
N ILE A 152 2.08 10.03 -5.89
CA ILE A 152 3.41 10.50 -6.25
C ILE A 152 4.43 9.36 -6.20
N LEU A 153 5.47 9.44 -7.02
CA LEU A 153 6.69 8.67 -6.89
C LEU A 153 7.80 9.59 -6.39
N ASN A 154 8.59 9.12 -5.44
CA ASN A 154 9.73 9.83 -4.89
C ASN A 154 10.88 8.84 -4.61
N GLY A 155 12.12 9.31 -4.56
CA GLY A 155 13.33 8.51 -4.28
C GLY A 155 14.05 7.93 -5.48
N LEU A 156 13.73 8.46 -6.66
CA LEU A 156 14.43 8.20 -7.90
C LEU A 156 15.45 9.32 -8.13
N GLY A 157 16.64 9.01 -8.65
CA GLY A 157 17.51 10.07 -9.18
C GLY A 157 16.80 10.82 -10.32
N LYS A 158 17.15 12.09 -10.55
CA LYS A 158 16.44 12.96 -11.51
C LYS A 158 16.32 12.36 -12.92
N ASP A 159 17.41 11.79 -13.43
CA ASP A 159 17.41 11.12 -14.74
C ASP A 159 16.50 9.88 -14.76
N ALA A 160 16.56 9.06 -13.71
CA ALA A 160 15.72 7.87 -13.59
C ALA A 160 14.24 8.25 -13.52
N ALA A 161 13.90 9.26 -12.70
CA ALA A 161 12.55 9.78 -12.56
C ALA A 161 11.99 10.27 -13.91
N GLN A 162 12.80 10.97 -14.71
CA GLN A 162 12.40 11.43 -16.03
C GLN A 162 12.13 10.26 -16.99
N ILE A 163 13.01 9.26 -17.03
CA ILE A 163 12.86 8.06 -17.88
C ILE A 163 11.59 7.29 -17.48
N ILE A 164 11.41 7.02 -16.19
CA ILE A 164 10.24 6.30 -15.66
C ILE A 164 8.96 7.07 -15.97
N ALA A 165 8.96 8.38 -15.77
CA ALA A 165 7.80 9.20 -16.08
C ALA A 165 7.47 9.16 -17.57
N ARG A 166 8.49 9.25 -18.44
CA ARG A 166 8.31 9.19 -19.88
C ARG A 166 7.75 7.85 -20.34
N VAL A 167 8.32 6.73 -19.88
CA VAL A 167 7.90 5.38 -20.31
C VAL A 167 6.48 5.06 -19.83
N ASN A 168 6.12 5.48 -18.61
CA ASN A 168 4.81 5.19 -18.04
C ASN A 168 3.73 6.24 -18.36
N GLY A 169 4.13 7.39 -18.92
CA GLY A 169 3.22 8.50 -19.22
C GLY A 169 2.87 9.36 -18.00
N PHE A 170 3.69 9.37 -16.96
CA PHE A 170 3.48 10.21 -15.77
C PHE A 170 3.87 11.67 -16.03
N THR A 171 3.64 12.51 -15.02
CA THR A 171 4.19 13.87 -14.99
C THR A 171 5.52 13.87 -14.27
N TYR A 172 6.61 14.14 -14.99
CA TYR A 172 7.92 14.36 -14.37
C TYR A 172 7.93 15.74 -13.71
N VAL A 173 8.42 15.77 -12.47
CA VAL A 173 8.61 17.01 -11.71
C VAL A 173 10.05 17.03 -11.20
N GLU A 174 10.81 18.00 -11.68
CA GLU A 174 12.16 18.23 -11.22
C GLU A 174 12.16 19.31 -10.15
N THR A 175 12.85 19.02 -9.05
CA THR A 175 13.01 19.96 -7.95
C THR A 175 14.45 20.40 -7.80
N GLU A 176 14.65 21.51 -7.10
CA GLU A 176 15.93 21.95 -6.58
C GLU A 176 15.77 22.25 -5.09
N MET A 177 16.66 21.70 -4.27
CA MET A 177 16.69 21.87 -2.83
C MET A 177 17.43 23.15 -2.45
N ASP A 178 16.75 24.03 -1.72
CA ASP A 178 17.36 25.19 -1.07
C ASP A 178 17.83 24.79 0.32
N TYR A 179 19.11 24.43 0.46
CA TYR A 179 19.68 23.98 1.74
C TYR A 179 19.74 25.06 2.81
N ALA A 180 19.61 26.34 2.45
CA ALA A 180 19.58 27.42 3.44
C ALA A 180 18.22 27.52 4.14
N THR A 181 17.13 27.27 3.41
CA THR A 181 15.75 27.37 3.92
C THR A 181 15.14 26.02 4.28
N GLY A 182 15.64 24.92 3.70
CA GLY A 182 15.04 23.60 3.84
C GLY A 182 13.88 23.33 2.85
N GLU A 183 13.67 24.22 1.88
CA GLU A 183 12.54 24.15 0.95
C GLU A 183 12.93 23.57 -0.42
N VAL A 184 12.01 22.86 -1.06
CA VAL A 184 12.16 22.40 -2.45
C VAL A 184 11.36 23.27 -3.41
N LYS A 185 12.02 23.74 -4.47
CA LYS A 185 11.40 24.50 -5.56
C LYS A 185 11.26 23.62 -6.79
N GLU A 186 10.14 23.74 -7.48
CA GLU A 186 9.94 23.08 -8.77
C GLU A 186 10.63 23.89 -9.86
N VAL A 187 11.57 23.26 -10.57
CA VAL A 187 12.35 23.89 -11.66
C VAL A 187 11.88 23.42 -13.03
N PHE A 188 11.24 22.26 -13.11
CA PHE A 188 10.69 21.74 -14.36
C PHE A 188 9.49 20.82 -14.13
N ARG A 189 8.50 20.89 -15.02
CA ARG A 189 7.34 19.98 -15.05
C ARG A 189 6.96 19.61 -16.47
N LYS A 190 6.78 18.32 -16.72
CA LYS A 190 6.30 17.82 -18.01
C LYS A 190 5.43 16.57 -17.85
N ALA A 191 4.19 16.66 -18.32
CA ALA A 191 3.32 15.51 -18.53
C ALA A 191 3.71 14.77 -19.81
N TYR A 192 3.97 13.47 -19.73
CA TYR A 192 4.30 12.63 -20.90
C TYR A 192 3.09 11.92 -21.51
N SER A 193 1.91 12.03 -20.91
CA SER A 193 0.65 11.52 -21.48
C SER A 193 -0.55 12.42 -21.15
N THR A 194 -1.70 12.08 -21.71
CA THR A 194 -3.00 12.62 -21.34
C THR A 194 -3.79 11.56 -20.56
N GLY A 195 -4.62 11.98 -19.59
CA GLY A 195 -5.46 11.06 -18.80
C GLY A 195 -4.98 10.81 -17.37
N LEU A 196 -5.33 9.66 -16.79
CA LEU A 196 -5.07 9.33 -15.39
C LEU A 196 -3.58 9.19 -15.07
N ARG A 197 -2.80 8.64 -16.01
CA ARG A 197 -1.36 8.42 -15.81
C ARG A 197 -0.61 9.73 -15.59
N SER A 198 -0.94 10.80 -16.32
CA SER A 198 -0.31 12.11 -16.09
C SER A 198 -0.75 12.81 -14.80
N LYS A 199 -1.70 12.25 -14.03
CA LYS A 199 -2.01 12.71 -12.67
C LYS A 199 -1.04 12.18 -11.62
N VAL A 200 -0.22 11.19 -11.97
CA VAL A 200 0.86 10.70 -11.11
C VAL A 200 2.07 11.62 -11.27
N ASN A 201 2.51 12.26 -10.19
CA ASN A 201 3.73 13.06 -10.19
C ASN A 201 4.94 12.17 -9.88
N CYS A 202 5.94 12.16 -10.75
CA CYS A 202 7.18 11.42 -10.58
C CYS A 202 8.31 12.40 -10.27
N TYR A 203 8.69 12.46 -8.99
CA TYR A 203 9.73 13.33 -8.48
C TYR A 203 11.11 12.66 -8.58
N GLY A 204 12.09 13.45 -9.04
CA GLY A 204 13.50 13.12 -8.94
C GLY A 204 14.12 13.79 -7.72
N ALA A 205 14.78 13.02 -6.85
CA ALA A 205 15.50 13.49 -5.67
C ALA A 205 16.91 12.89 -5.64
N ASN A 206 17.93 13.73 -5.47
CA ASN A 206 19.32 13.27 -5.46
C ASN A 206 19.80 12.89 -4.05
N ASP A 207 19.13 13.39 -3.01
CA ASP A 207 19.46 13.10 -1.62
C ASP A 207 18.23 13.03 -0.71
N VAL A 208 18.43 12.48 0.49
CA VAL A 208 17.36 12.22 1.47
C VAL A 208 16.66 13.52 1.89
N THR A 209 17.38 14.64 1.99
CA THR A 209 16.83 15.92 2.42
C THR A 209 15.84 16.45 1.38
N GLU A 210 16.23 16.45 0.10
CA GLU A 210 15.33 16.78 -1.02
C GLU A 210 14.11 15.85 -1.02
N GLY A 211 14.34 14.54 -0.82
CA GLY A 211 13.28 13.54 -0.71
C GLY A 211 12.26 13.83 0.39
N VAL A 212 12.71 14.19 1.60
CA VAL A 212 11.84 14.55 2.73
C VAL A 212 11.09 15.86 2.44
N ALA A 213 11.76 16.85 1.88
CA ALA A 213 11.14 18.12 1.54
C ALA A 213 10.04 17.97 0.45
N ILE A 214 10.21 17.05 -0.51
CA ILE A 214 9.15 16.67 -1.45
C ILE A 214 7.93 16.07 -0.73
N MET A 215 8.15 15.20 0.27
CA MET A 215 7.04 14.61 1.05
C MET A 215 6.25 15.68 1.80
N TRP A 216 6.93 16.70 2.33
CA TRP A 216 6.30 17.88 2.93
C TRP A 216 5.55 18.74 1.93
N LYS A 217 6.18 19.04 0.78
CA LYS A 217 5.58 19.83 -0.31
C LYS A 217 4.27 19.22 -0.79
N GLU A 218 4.22 17.89 -0.93
CA GLU A 218 3.02 17.18 -1.38
C GLU A 218 2.03 16.87 -0.24
N ASN A 219 2.40 17.15 1.01
CA ASN A 219 1.66 16.85 2.22
C ASN A 219 1.23 15.37 2.26
N VAL A 220 2.20 14.46 2.13
CA VAL A 220 1.95 13.01 2.03
C VAL A 220 1.35 12.48 3.34
N ASP A 221 0.26 11.72 3.22
CA ASP A 221 -0.45 11.09 4.35
C ASP A 221 -0.07 9.63 4.53
N VAL A 222 0.15 8.93 3.42
CA VAL A 222 0.49 7.50 3.40
C VAL A 222 1.65 7.27 2.43
N SER A 223 2.60 6.43 2.80
CA SER A 223 3.59 5.93 1.85
C SER A 223 3.83 4.43 1.96
N ILE A 224 4.40 3.87 0.88
CA ILE A 224 4.98 2.54 0.88
C ILE A 224 6.39 2.66 0.32
N THR A 225 7.34 2.00 0.98
CA THR A 225 8.71 1.88 0.49
C THR A 225 8.87 0.66 -0.40
N GLY A 226 9.40 0.84 -1.60
CA GLY A 226 9.88 -0.25 -2.43
C GLY A 226 11.16 -0.87 -1.88
N ASN A 227 11.47 -2.09 -2.32
CA ASN A 227 12.83 -2.61 -2.17
C ASN A 227 13.79 -1.72 -2.99
N SER A 228 15.05 -1.62 -2.55
CA SER A 228 16.07 -0.88 -3.32
C SER A 228 17.39 -1.62 -3.23
N THR A 229 18.01 -1.78 -4.39
CA THR A 229 19.39 -2.25 -4.54
C THR A 229 20.43 -1.16 -4.30
N ASN A 230 20.02 0.11 -4.10
CA ASN A 230 20.97 1.17 -3.76
C ASN A 230 21.43 1.03 -2.29
N PRO A 231 22.74 0.91 -2.03
CA PRO A 231 23.28 0.69 -0.69
C PRO A 231 22.98 1.81 0.31
N THR A 232 22.66 3.03 -0.14
CA THR A 232 22.26 4.13 0.76
C THR A 232 20.81 4.02 1.26
N ARG A 233 20.00 3.09 0.70
CA ARG A 233 18.61 2.80 1.09
C ARG A 233 17.71 4.04 1.19
N PHE A 234 17.90 5.04 0.32
CA PHE A 234 17.20 6.35 0.25
C PHE A 234 15.78 6.36 0.85
N GLN A 235 14.93 5.40 0.45
CA GLN A 235 13.53 5.35 0.85
C GLN A 235 13.32 5.20 2.36
N HIS A 236 14.19 4.48 3.09
CA HIS A 236 14.02 4.27 4.53
C HIS A 236 14.39 5.52 5.35
N PRO A 237 15.53 6.21 5.11
CA PRO A 237 15.79 7.50 5.73
C PRO A 237 14.73 8.55 5.41
N VAL A 238 14.21 8.61 4.17
CA VAL A 238 13.12 9.54 3.83
C VAL A 238 11.86 9.22 4.61
N ALA A 239 11.37 7.98 4.56
CA ALA A 239 10.16 7.58 5.29
C ALA A 239 10.30 7.77 6.81
N GLY A 240 11.45 7.41 7.37
CA GLY A 240 11.74 7.51 8.80
C GLY A 240 11.86 8.94 9.29
N THR A 241 12.58 9.80 8.56
CA THR A 241 12.74 11.21 8.89
C THR A 241 11.40 11.94 8.77
N TYR A 242 10.70 11.76 7.64
CA TYR A 242 9.39 12.36 7.44
C TYR A 242 8.36 11.91 8.49
N LYS A 243 8.37 10.63 8.90
CA LYS A 243 7.51 10.13 9.99
C LYS A 243 7.77 10.84 11.31
N LYS A 244 9.05 11.04 11.66
CA LYS A 244 9.43 11.76 12.87
C LYS A 244 8.94 13.20 12.80
N GLU A 245 9.27 13.93 11.74
CA GLU A 245 8.90 15.34 11.60
C GLU A 245 7.37 15.55 11.56
N ARG A 246 6.62 14.65 10.91
CA ARG A 246 5.15 14.66 10.94
C ARG A 246 4.61 14.49 12.35
N THR A 247 5.17 13.53 13.10
CA THR A 247 4.78 13.27 14.49
C THR A 247 5.07 14.48 15.38
N ASP A 248 6.26 15.07 15.26
CA ASP A 248 6.66 16.27 16.01
C ASP A 248 5.77 17.48 15.67
N ALA A 249 5.30 17.58 14.43
CA ALA A 249 4.33 18.59 13.98
C ALA A 249 2.86 18.25 14.30
N GLY A 250 2.59 17.14 15.02
CA GLY A 250 1.23 16.71 15.35
C GLY A 250 0.39 16.24 14.15
N LYS A 251 1.03 15.90 13.03
CA LYS A 251 0.37 15.46 11.80
C LYS A 251 0.44 13.93 11.66
N LYS A 252 -0.67 13.33 11.24
CA LYS A 252 -0.75 11.88 11.00
C LYS A 252 0.06 11.49 9.77
N TYR A 253 0.73 10.34 9.82
CA TYR A 253 1.42 9.75 8.68
C TYR A 253 1.53 8.23 8.85
N PHE A 254 1.23 7.47 7.78
CA PHE A 254 1.38 6.03 7.74
C PHE A 254 2.48 5.62 6.76
N SER A 255 3.34 4.70 7.19
CA SER A 255 4.40 4.08 6.38
C SER A 255 4.76 2.72 6.93
#